data_AF-A0A168KVA4-F1
#
_entry.id   AF-A0A168KVA4-F1
#
_cell.length_a   1.000
_cell.length_b   1.000
_cell.length_c   1.000
_cell.angle_alpha   90.00
_cell.angle_beta   90.00
_cell.angle_gamma   90.00
#
_symmetry.space_group_name_H-M   'P 1'
#
loop_
_entity.id
_entity.type
_entity.pdbx_description
1 polymer ?
#
loop_
_entity_poly.entity_id
_entity_poly.type
_entity_poly.pdbx_seq_one_letter_code
_entity_poly.pdbx_strand_id
1 'polypeptide(L)'
;MKVPYFYLSIAVMALMETVSAQIFKPRFRMIMKDGSVRIATAYFRCYNLVNVKSIYYYFDTECRYYTDTECESPVDGTYIQHVSSEDEELDNPTGSFKCIYR
;
A
#
# COMPACT_ATOMS: atom_id res chain seq x y z
N MET A 1 -2.16 17.92 54.13
CA MET A 1 -2.06 18.07 52.66
C MET A 1 -1.51 16.76 52.09
N LYS A 2 -2.34 15.91 51.48
CA LYS A 2 -1.94 14.59 50.94
C LYS A 2 -2.63 14.38 49.59
N VAL A 3 -2.11 14.97 48.52
CA VAL A 3 -2.38 14.46 47.15
C VAL A 3 -1.22 14.86 46.23
N PRO A 4 -0.21 13.99 46.03
CA PRO A 4 0.52 14.06 44.76
C PRO A 4 0.62 12.70 44.05
N TYR A 5 0.09 11.62 44.63
CA TYR A 5 0.27 10.27 44.06
C TYR A 5 -0.66 9.96 42.89
N PHE A 6 -1.80 10.62 42.77
CA PHE A 6 -2.78 10.32 41.70
C PHE A 6 -2.37 10.82 40.31
N TYR A 7 -1.58 11.88 40.22
CA TYR A 7 -1.15 12.43 38.91
C TYR A 7 -0.06 11.59 38.23
N LEU A 8 0.75 10.87 39.00
CA LEU A 8 1.84 10.07 38.45
C LEU A 8 1.33 8.82 37.70
N SER A 9 0.19 8.26 38.14
CA SER A 9 -0.40 7.04 37.57
C SER A 9 -1.01 7.26 36.19
N ILE A 10 -1.58 8.44 35.94
CA ILE A 10 -2.27 8.77 34.68
C ILE A 10 -1.25 8.97 33.55
N ALA A 11 -0.08 9.53 33.86
CA ALA A 11 1.00 9.72 32.89
C ALA A 11 1.58 8.40 32.36
N VAL A 12 1.57 7.32 33.15
CA VAL A 12 2.09 6.00 32.73
C VAL A 12 1.13 5.30 31.76
N MET A 13 -0.18 5.41 31.96
CA MET A 13 -1.17 4.84 31.02
C MET A 13 -1.14 5.58 29.67
N ALA A 14 -0.99 6.91 29.69
CA ALA A 14 -0.86 7.70 28.47
C ALA A 14 0.44 7.41 27.69
N LEU A 15 1.53 7.03 28.37
CA LEU A 15 2.78 6.64 27.68
C LEU A 15 2.67 5.25 27.04
N MET A 16 2.00 4.28 27.66
CA MET A 16 1.83 2.93 27.10
C MET A 16 1.04 2.93 25.79
N GLU A 17 0.10 3.85 25.58
CA GLU A 17 -0.63 3.96 24.31
C GLU A 17 0.21 4.57 23.17
N THR A 18 1.34 5.22 23.47
CA THR A 18 2.20 5.86 22.45
C THR A 18 3.33 4.98 21.95
N VAL A 19 3.55 3.81 22.56
CA VAL A 19 4.55 2.86 22.09
C VAL A 19 3.94 2.02 20.97
N SER A 20 4.32 2.36 19.73
CA SER A 20 4.22 1.48 18.56
C SER A 20 2.87 1.40 17.84
N ALA A 21 2.28 2.54 17.50
CA ALA A 21 1.59 2.64 16.20
C ALA A 21 2.64 2.85 15.09
N GLN A 22 3.55 1.90 14.89
CA GLN A 22 4.40 1.91 13.70
C GLN A 22 3.46 1.66 12.53
N ILE A 23 3.08 2.73 11.81
CA ILE A 23 2.12 2.68 10.71
C ILE A 23 2.68 1.71 9.68
N PHE A 24 2.18 0.49 9.68
CA PHE A 24 2.50 -0.53 8.70
C PHE A 24 2.03 0.00 7.34
N LYS A 25 2.99 0.22 6.43
CA LYS A 25 2.72 0.70 5.08
C LYS A 25 2.93 -0.49 4.15
N PRO A 26 1.85 -1.13 3.67
CA PRO A 26 1.96 -2.27 2.75
C PRO A 26 2.63 -1.80 1.46
N ARG A 27 3.64 -2.53 1.01
CA ARG A 27 4.44 -2.18 -0.17
C ARG A 27 4.32 -3.25 -1.24
N PHE A 28 4.65 -2.86 -2.46
CA PHE A 28 4.93 -3.75 -3.58
C PHE A 28 6.11 -3.19 -4.38
N ARG A 29 6.75 -4.05 -5.17
CA ARG A 29 7.88 -3.69 -6.02
C ARG A 29 7.43 -3.76 -7.47
N MET A 30 7.65 -2.69 -8.22
CA MET A 30 7.47 -2.66 -9.67
C MET A 30 8.84 -2.78 -10.32
N ILE A 31 8.99 -3.76 -11.20
CA ILE A 31 10.15 -3.90 -12.09
C ILE A 31 9.76 -3.24 -13.40
N MET A 32 10.50 -2.22 -13.80
CA MET A 32 10.26 -1.46 -15.01
C MET A 32 10.83 -2.18 -16.24
N LYS A 33 10.36 -1.83 -17.44
CA LYS A 33 10.85 -2.40 -18.71
C LYS A 33 12.33 -2.12 -18.96
N ASP A 34 12.88 -1.03 -18.42
CA ASP A 34 14.31 -0.69 -18.48
C ASP A 34 15.15 -1.44 -17.43
N GLY A 35 14.53 -2.31 -16.62
CA GLY A 35 15.18 -3.06 -15.54
C GLY A 35 15.29 -2.30 -14.22
N SER A 36 14.90 -1.02 -14.17
CA SER A 36 14.88 -0.26 -12.93
C SER A 36 13.79 -0.77 -11.97
N VAL A 37 14.00 -0.58 -10.67
CA VAL A 37 13.10 -1.07 -9.63
C VAL A 37 12.51 0.09 -8.86
N ARG A 38 11.19 0.10 -8.70
CA ARG A 38 10.45 1.11 -7.91
C ARG A 38 9.68 0.43 -6.79
N ILE A 39 9.82 0.96 -5.58
CA ILE A 39 9.03 0.53 -4.42
C ILE A 39 7.82 1.45 -4.29
N ALA A 40 6.64 0.85 -4.25
CA ALA A 40 5.36 1.53 -4.12
C ALA A 40 4.64 1.13 -2.84
N THR A 41 3.70 1.96 -2.39
CA THR A 41 2.90 1.73 -1.19
C THR A 41 1.44 1.54 -1.62
N ALA A 42 0.86 0.38 -1.28
CA ALA A 42 -0.56 0.12 -1.49
C ALA A 42 -1.35 1.07 -0.57
N TYR A 43 -2.30 1.82 -1.15
CA TYR A 43 -3.26 2.80 -0.59
C TYR A 43 -3.22 4.19 -1.23
N PHE A 44 -2.04 4.77 -1.45
CA PHE A 44 -1.95 6.24 -1.57
C PHE A 44 -1.95 6.78 -2.99
N ARG A 45 -1.59 5.98 -4.00
CA ARG A 45 -1.28 6.51 -5.32
C ARG A 45 -1.88 5.66 -6.43
N CYS A 46 -2.27 6.36 -7.48
CA CYS A 46 -2.47 5.79 -8.80
C CYS A 46 -1.10 5.57 -9.44
N TYR A 47 -0.89 4.41 -10.05
CA TYR A 47 0.37 4.05 -10.67
C TYR A 47 0.12 3.71 -12.14
N ASN A 48 0.84 4.39 -13.03
CA ASN A 48 0.79 4.11 -14.46
C ASN A 48 1.61 2.85 -14.77
N LEU A 49 1.02 1.92 -15.52
CA LEU A 49 1.62 0.62 -15.82
C LEU A 49 2.38 0.56 -17.15
N VAL A 50 2.32 1.58 -18.01
CA VAL A 50 2.86 1.56 -19.40
C VAL A 50 4.33 1.12 -19.46
N ASN A 51 5.12 1.54 -18.47
CA ASN A 51 6.56 1.23 -18.39
C ASN A 51 6.89 0.12 -17.37
N VAL A 52 5.89 -0.53 -16.79
CA VAL A 52 6.06 -1.64 -15.84
C VAL A 52 6.15 -2.95 -16.62
N LYS A 53 7.07 -3.82 -16.21
CA LYS A 53 7.25 -5.17 -16.74
C LYS A 53 6.60 -6.20 -15.82
N SER A 54 6.87 -6.13 -14.53
CA SER A 54 6.29 -7.04 -13.55
C SER A 54 6.13 -6.36 -12.19
N ILE A 55 5.26 -6.95 -11.37
CA ILE A 55 4.97 -6.47 -10.02
C ILE A 55 5.12 -7.63 -9.04
N TYR A 56 5.85 -7.38 -7.96
CA TYR A 56 6.00 -8.29 -6.84
C TYR A 56 5.27 -7.73 -5.61
N TYR A 57 4.31 -8.49 -5.10
CA TYR A 57 3.52 -8.09 -3.94
C TYR A 57 4.10 -8.71 -2.67
N TYR A 58 4.42 -7.88 -1.67
CA TYR A 58 4.90 -8.39 -0.37
C TYR A 58 3.76 -8.91 0.51
N PHE A 59 2.52 -8.56 0.19
CA PHE A 59 1.30 -8.90 0.93
C PHE A 59 0.17 -9.11 -0.08
N ASP A 60 -0.85 -9.82 0.34
CA ASP A 60 -2.07 -9.94 -0.46
C ASP A 60 -2.67 -8.54 -0.63
N THR A 61 -2.93 -8.17 -1.88
CA THR A 61 -3.45 -6.84 -2.21
C THR A 61 -4.58 -6.95 -3.20
N GLU A 62 -5.49 -6.00 -3.10
CA GLU A 62 -6.64 -5.92 -3.97
C GLU A 62 -6.48 -4.66 -4.82
N CYS A 63 -6.33 -4.82 -6.13
CA CYS A 63 -6.05 -3.74 -7.07
C CYS A 63 -7.23 -3.50 -8.01
N ARG A 64 -7.44 -2.24 -8.39
CA ARG A 64 -8.40 -1.85 -9.42
C ARG A 64 -7.68 -1.13 -10.56
N TYR A 65 -8.09 -1.43 -11.79
CA TYR A 65 -7.54 -0.85 -13.00
C TYR A 65 -8.39 0.32 -13.49
N TYR A 66 -7.72 1.28 -14.11
CA TYR A 66 -8.27 2.56 -14.54
C TYR A 66 -7.74 2.91 -15.92
N THR A 67 -8.57 3.58 -16.71
CA THR A 67 -8.18 4.04 -18.06
C THR A 67 -7.38 5.34 -18.04
N ASP A 68 -7.56 6.15 -17.00
CA ASP A 68 -6.87 7.43 -16.80
C ASP A 68 -5.68 7.31 -15.83
N THR A 69 -4.88 8.37 -15.73
CA THR A 69 -3.67 8.41 -14.87
C THR A 69 -3.94 8.84 -13.44
N GLU A 70 -5.12 9.37 -13.15
CA GLU A 70 -5.52 9.85 -11.83
C GLU A 70 -6.37 8.83 -11.06
N CYS A 71 -6.73 7.72 -11.72
CA CYS A 71 -7.60 6.66 -11.22
C CYS A 71 -9.03 7.15 -10.90
N GLU A 72 -9.62 7.96 -11.79
CA GLU A 72 -11.01 8.46 -11.69
C GLU A 72 -12.02 7.61 -12.48
N SER A 73 -11.58 7.03 -13.60
CA SER A 73 -12.37 6.24 -14.55
C SER A 73 -12.02 4.76 -14.44
N PRO A 74 -12.69 4.02 -13.53
CA PRO A 74 -12.42 2.59 -13.37
C PRO A 74 -12.81 1.83 -14.64
N VAL A 75 -12.03 0.81 -14.97
CA VAL A 75 -12.45 -0.20 -15.95
C VAL A 75 -13.59 -0.99 -15.30
N ASP A 76 -14.73 -1.14 -16.00
CA ASP A 76 -15.88 -1.89 -15.49
C ASP A 76 -15.49 -3.34 -15.18
N GLY A 77 -15.77 -3.77 -13.95
CA GLY A 77 -15.50 -5.13 -13.49
C GLY A 77 -14.36 -5.21 -12.46
N THR A 78 -14.78 -5.61 -11.25
CA THR A 78 -14.05 -6.17 -10.10
C THR A 78 -12.62 -5.77 -9.80
N TYR A 79 -12.40 -5.46 -8.53
CA TYR A 79 -11.08 -5.54 -7.94
C TYR A 79 -10.45 -6.92 -8.20
N ILE A 80 -9.16 -6.92 -8.54
CA ILE A 80 -8.35 -8.11 -8.78
C ILE A 80 -7.53 -8.37 -7.51
N GLN A 81 -7.58 -9.61 -7.04
CA GLN A 81 -6.76 -10.04 -5.91
C GLN A 81 -5.40 -10.53 -6.42
N HIS A 82 -4.35 -9.92 -5.89
CA HIS A 82 -2.97 -10.32 -6.13
C HIS A 82 -2.40 -10.95 -4.85
N VAL A 83 -1.82 -12.13 -4.99
CA VAL A 83 -1.29 -12.92 -3.87
C VAL A 83 0.15 -12.50 -3.58
N SER A 84 0.51 -12.49 -2.29
CA SER A 84 1.89 -12.20 -1.88
C SER A 84 2.90 -13.21 -2.43
N SER A 85 4.13 -12.76 -2.59
CA SER A 85 5.29 -13.56 -2.98
C SER A 85 5.30 -14.09 -4.41
N GLU A 86 4.41 -13.60 -5.27
CA GLU A 86 4.40 -13.92 -6.69
C GLU A 86 4.85 -12.70 -7.52
N ASP A 87 5.75 -12.95 -8.47
CA ASP A 87 6.03 -12.00 -9.55
C ASP A 87 4.91 -12.14 -10.59
N GLU A 88 4.11 -11.10 -10.74
CA GLU A 88 3.12 -11.01 -11.81
C GLU A 88 3.74 -10.29 -13.00
N GLU A 89 4.00 -11.04 -14.07
CA GLU A 89 4.38 -10.45 -15.35
C GLU A 89 3.18 -9.81 -16.02
N LEU A 90 3.36 -8.57 -16.49
CA LEU A 90 2.33 -7.84 -17.21
C LEU A 90 2.62 -7.92 -18.71
N ASP A 91 1.73 -8.56 -19.47
CA ASP A 91 1.81 -8.56 -20.92
C ASP A 91 1.27 -7.23 -21.48
N ASN A 92 2.18 -6.41 -22.01
CA ASN A 92 1.90 -5.09 -22.60
C ASN A 92 0.90 -4.24 -21.81
N PRO A 93 1.18 -3.96 -20.52
CA PRO A 93 0.23 -3.25 -19.68
C PRO A 93 -0.05 -1.84 -20.21
N THR A 94 -1.32 -1.47 -20.16
CA THR A 94 -1.80 -0.12 -20.46
C THR A 94 -2.65 0.39 -19.29
N GLY A 95 -2.83 1.71 -19.22
CA GLY A 95 -3.61 2.35 -18.16
C GLY A 95 -2.88 2.45 -16.82
N SER A 96 -3.66 2.51 -15.76
CA SER A 96 -3.18 2.71 -14.40
C SER A 96 -3.90 1.79 -13.43
N PHE A 97 -3.32 1.63 -12.25
CA PHE A 97 -3.94 0.85 -11.18
C PHE A 97 -3.76 1.51 -9.83
N LYS A 98 -4.68 1.19 -8.91
CA LYS A 98 -4.61 1.55 -7.50
C LYS A 98 -4.91 0.32 -6.66
N CYS A 99 -4.01 0.03 -5.73
CA CYS A 99 -4.13 -1.11 -4.83
C CYS A 99 -4.48 -0.66 -3.43
N ILE A 100 -5.35 -1.42 -2.78
CA ILE A 100 -5.66 -1.36 -1.36
C ILE A 100 -5.16 -2.65 -0.70
N TYR A 101 -4.67 -2.51 0.52
CA TYR A 101 -4.33 -3.66 1.37
C TYR A 101 -5.57 -4.13 2.12
N ARG A 102 -5.68 -5.46 2.26
CA ARG A 102 -6.79 -6.15 2.93
C ARG A 102 -6.40 -6.61 4.33
#